data_AF-A0A439CZF8-F1
#
_entry.id   AF-A0A439CZF8-F1
#
_cell.length_a   1.000
_cell.length_b   1.000
_cell.length_c   1.000
_cell.angle_alpha   90.00
_cell.angle_beta   90.00
_cell.angle_gamma   90.00
#
_symmetry.space_group_name_H-M   'P 1'
#
loop_
_entity.id
_entity.type
_entity.pdbx_description
1 polymer ?
#
loop_
_entity_poly.entity_id
_entity_poly.type
_entity_poly.pdbx_seq_one_letter_code
_entity_poly.pdbx_strand_id
1 'polypeptide(L)'
;MLSRTITYLYALSAATAVQAAQIFGNTGTMSEWDSYTHENKGTVQEVTNLVYKGNTALKMTQVYDPTWTGRYHSEAVKYDVYKKGDTGFYGFAFRLQENWQFSPAQSYNLAQFIADFTDLGCEETYMPSTMVWIEGDQLATRVKYGEVCPTSQQITRSFKGLKTVTAGEWHRIELQVSWKSDSTGYFKMWYDGEKVTETYNIPTTSVTDGRSSSALVSTPTVGTTLAIREPRPLDRFEESVMVRVQPEGALFHALPTRDREIVREESRRGAAIERVILDPSNRDLLAIIKGARNGAVYGAKVRFPHALVMVFLFRSGTFWEKVDLVFRATRTHARNLAKFATIYKLMCYALKHYGPTPGKEGPYDNLLAGLVGGYFVFGGRSRRSGKISSVNQQIVIYVFARVVLALARLAVKPGHGLPLLSQEGPSALINHYAWPVFAAASWGMVMHLFRHHPDDLQPSLRSSMNYIYLQSNEWDGLRNFLWHNK
;
A
#
# COMPACT_ATOMS: atom_id res chain seq x y z
N MET A 1 36.24 -23.74 -10.42
CA MET A 1 35.24 -23.65 -9.33
C MET A 1 34.74 -22.23 -9.01
N LEU A 2 35.22 -21.15 -9.66
CA LEU A 2 34.75 -19.77 -9.41
C LEU A 2 33.58 -19.28 -10.30
N SER A 3 33.24 -19.98 -11.38
CA SER A 3 32.20 -19.54 -12.32
C SER A 3 30.78 -19.90 -11.88
N ARG A 4 30.61 -20.96 -11.07
CA ARG A 4 29.29 -21.41 -10.58
C ARG A 4 28.73 -20.55 -9.45
N THR A 5 29.55 -19.80 -8.73
CA THR A 5 29.13 -18.96 -7.59
C THR A 5 28.56 -17.60 -8.02
N ILE A 6 28.88 -17.13 -9.22
CA ILE A 6 28.37 -15.86 -9.77
C ILE A 6 26.94 -16.04 -10.32
N THR A 7 26.58 -17.23 -10.81
CA THR A 7 25.22 -17.54 -11.27
C THR A 7 24.20 -17.58 -10.12
N TYR A 8 24.60 -18.02 -8.91
CA TYR A 8 23.69 -18.01 -7.74
C TYR A 8 23.50 -16.61 -7.13
N LEU A 9 24.40 -15.66 -7.40
CA LEU A 9 24.29 -14.27 -6.93
C LEU A 9 23.33 -13.42 -7.78
N TYR A 10 23.11 -13.79 -9.05
CA TYR A 10 22.02 -13.23 -9.86
C TYR A 10 20.66 -13.92 -9.61
N ALA A 11 20.66 -15.19 -9.19
CA ALA A 11 19.43 -15.91 -8.85
C ALA A 11 18.83 -15.53 -7.48
N LEU A 12 19.63 -15.04 -6.53
CA LEU A 12 19.13 -14.61 -5.20
C LEU A 12 18.72 -13.13 -5.10
N SER A 13 18.88 -12.36 -6.18
CA SER A 13 18.26 -11.04 -6.35
C SER A 13 16.86 -11.10 -6.99
N ALA A 14 16.38 -12.29 -7.37
CA ALA A 14 15.03 -12.51 -7.89
C ALA A 14 14.00 -12.83 -6.78
N ALA A 15 14.16 -12.27 -5.58
CA ALA A 15 13.09 -12.25 -4.60
C ALA A 15 12.14 -11.10 -4.96
N THR A 16 11.23 -11.41 -5.89
CA THR A 16 9.96 -10.72 -6.17
C THR A 16 9.87 -9.30 -5.63
N ALA A 17 10.38 -8.35 -6.42
CA ALA A 17 9.66 -7.10 -6.48
C ALA A 17 8.21 -7.49 -6.76
N VAL A 18 7.30 -7.15 -5.84
CA VAL A 18 5.88 -7.16 -6.14
C VAL A 18 5.73 -6.09 -7.21
N GLN A 19 5.92 -6.51 -8.46
CA GLN A 19 5.94 -5.63 -9.60
C GLN A 19 4.47 -5.34 -9.87
N ALA A 20 4.04 -4.15 -9.46
CA ALA A 20 2.75 -3.62 -9.86
C ALA A 20 2.85 -3.40 -11.37
N ALA A 21 2.32 -4.35 -12.15
CA ALA A 21 2.29 -4.25 -13.59
C ALA A 21 0.99 -3.53 -13.96
N GLN A 22 1.12 -2.42 -14.69
CA GLN A 22 -0.01 -1.86 -15.41
C GLN A 22 -0.42 -2.87 -16.47
N ILE A 23 -1.60 -3.45 -16.31
CA ILE A 23 -2.12 -4.47 -17.24
C ILE A 23 -3.04 -3.85 -18.29
N PHE A 24 -3.50 -2.63 -18.04
CA PHE A 24 -4.33 -1.85 -18.95
C PHE A 24 -4.17 -0.37 -18.66
N GLY A 25 -4.07 0.44 -19.71
CA GLY A 25 -4.20 1.88 -19.70
C GLY A 25 -5.00 2.25 -20.94
N ASN A 26 -5.88 3.25 -20.82
CA ASN A 26 -6.58 3.80 -21.96
C ASN A 26 -6.69 5.31 -21.82
N THR A 27 -6.35 6.01 -22.90
CA THR A 27 -6.34 7.47 -22.98
C THR A 27 -7.67 8.04 -23.49
N GLY A 28 -8.75 7.27 -23.40
CA GLY A 28 -10.07 7.68 -23.88
C GLY A 28 -10.30 7.38 -25.36
N THR A 29 -9.63 6.37 -25.91
CA THR A 29 -9.83 5.90 -27.27
C THR A 29 -10.75 4.69 -27.31
N MET A 30 -11.42 4.48 -28.45
CA MET A 30 -12.17 3.24 -28.67
C MET A 30 -11.27 2.02 -28.98
N SER A 31 -10.00 2.24 -29.34
CA SER A 31 -9.01 1.16 -29.34
C SER A 31 -8.66 0.74 -27.91
N GLU A 32 -8.35 -0.55 -27.70
CA GLU A 32 -7.86 -1.20 -26.45
C GLU A 32 -8.89 -1.85 -25.52
N TRP A 33 -10.15 -1.45 -25.61
CA TRP A 33 -11.26 -2.17 -24.96
C TRP A 33 -11.62 -3.43 -25.75
N ASP A 34 -12.08 -4.46 -25.04
CA ASP A 34 -12.34 -5.77 -25.65
C ASP A 34 -13.73 -5.83 -26.30
N SER A 35 -14.71 -5.12 -25.74
CA SER A 35 -16.04 -4.98 -26.33
C SER A 35 -16.74 -3.71 -25.88
N TYR A 36 -17.87 -3.42 -26.52
CA TYR A 36 -18.74 -2.30 -26.19
C TYR A 36 -20.18 -2.76 -26.10
N THR A 37 -20.86 -2.34 -25.04
CA THR A 37 -22.29 -2.60 -24.85
C THR A 37 -23.07 -1.35 -25.20
N HIS A 38 -24.07 -1.51 -26.06
CA HIS A 38 -25.01 -0.47 -26.46
C HIS A 38 -26.42 -1.03 -26.36
N GLU A 39 -27.12 -0.76 -25.26
CA GLU A 39 -28.52 -1.16 -25.11
C GLU A 39 -29.45 -0.03 -25.51
N ASN A 40 -30.54 -0.39 -26.20
CA ASN A 40 -31.56 0.55 -26.65
C ASN A 40 -30.94 1.75 -27.40
N LYS A 41 -31.19 2.98 -26.93
CA LYS A 41 -30.72 4.24 -27.53
C LYS A 41 -29.34 4.68 -27.00
N GLY A 42 -28.58 3.75 -26.44
CA GLY A 42 -27.27 4.00 -25.87
C GLY A 42 -26.18 4.18 -26.92
N THR A 43 -25.18 5.03 -26.65
CA THR A 43 -24.02 5.21 -27.55
C THR A 43 -22.72 5.19 -26.75
N VAL A 44 -21.64 4.67 -27.32
CA VAL A 44 -20.25 4.89 -26.88
C VAL A 44 -19.50 5.51 -28.06
N GLN A 45 -18.97 6.72 -27.89
CA GLN A 45 -18.32 7.46 -28.97
C GLN A 45 -17.00 8.06 -28.50
N GLU A 46 -15.98 8.02 -29.35
CA GLU A 46 -14.77 8.82 -29.17
C GLU A 46 -15.06 10.30 -29.48
N VAL A 47 -14.60 11.20 -28.63
CA VAL A 47 -14.75 12.66 -28.78
C VAL A 47 -13.44 13.38 -28.53
N THR A 48 -13.22 14.50 -29.21
CA THR A 48 -11.98 15.29 -29.10
C THR A 48 -12.19 16.67 -28.47
N ASN A 49 -13.45 17.08 -28.30
CA ASN A 49 -13.81 18.42 -27.85
C ASN A 49 -13.92 18.55 -26.31
N LEU A 50 -14.05 17.43 -25.59
CA LEU A 50 -14.15 17.37 -24.13
C LEU A 50 -13.29 16.22 -23.65
N VAL A 51 -12.08 16.55 -23.20
CA VAL A 51 -11.02 15.58 -22.92
C VAL A 51 -10.43 15.87 -21.55
N TYR A 52 -10.25 14.81 -20.74
CA TYR A 52 -9.58 14.92 -19.44
C TYR A 52 -8.06 15.12 -19.61
N LYS A 53 -7.45 14.27 -20.44
CA LYS A 53 -6.03 14.28 -20.76
C LYS A 53 -5.80 13.65 -22.14
N GLY A 54 -4.83 14.17 -22.89
CA GLY A 54 -4.56 13.73 -24.26
C GLY A 54 -5.45 14.44 -25.27
N ASN A 55 -5.81 13.74 -26.35
CA ASN A 55 -6.57 14.31 -27.47
C ASN A 55 -8.00 13.77 -27.58
N THR A 56 -8.33 12.72 -26.82
CA THR A 56 -9.56 11.94 -26.97
C THR A 56 -10.18 11.61 -25.62
N ALA A 57 -11.50 11.44 -25.58
CA ALA A 57 -12.23 10.84 -24.47
C ALA A 57 -13.37 9.99 -25.02
N LEU A 58 -13.91 9.10 -24.19
CA LEU A 58 -15.13 8.37 -24.51
C LEU A 58 -16.34 9.13 -23.94
N LYS A 59 -17.37 9.30 -24.77
CA LYS A 59 -18.67 9.82 -24.40
C LYS A 59 -19.69 8.69 -24.45
N MET A 60 -20.26 8.32 -23.31
CA MET A 60 -21.36 7.35 -23.28
C MET A 60 -22.68 8.06 -23.06
N THR A 61 -23.69 7.79 -23.88
CA THR A 61 -25.02 8.41 -23.75
C THR A 61 -26.08 7.35 -23.52
N GLN A 62 -27.14 7.72 -22.81
CA GLN A 62 -28.38 6.95 -22.75
C GLN A 62 -29.58 7.87 -22.88
N VAL A 63 -30.62 7.37 -23.54
CA VAL A 63 -31.88 8.08 -23.73
C VAL A 63 -33.00 7.21 -23.22
N TYR A 64 -33.73 7.71 -22.23
CA TYR A 64 -34.88 7.02 -21.67
C TYR A 64 -35.94 6.76 -22.76
N ASP A 65 -36.44 5.53 -22.79
CA ASP A 65 -37.53 5.11 -23.67
C ASP A 65 -38.64 4.48 -22.84
N PRO A 66 -39.84 5.08 -22.79
CA PRO A 66 -40.95 4.56 -22.00
C PRO A 66 -41.49 3.22 -22.50
N THR A 67 -41.15 2.81 -23.73
CA THR A 67 -41.59 1.53 -24.32
C THR A 67 -40.60 0.39 -24.06
N TRP A 68 -39.39 0.72 -23.59
CA TRP A 68 -38.33 -0.25 -23.35
C TRP A 68 -38.42 -0.85 -21.94
N THR A 69 -38.47 -2.17 -21.88
CA THR A 69 -38.57 -2.95 -20.62
C THR A 69 -37.25 -3.59 -20.20
N GLY A 70 -36.19 -3.43 -21.01
CA GLY A 70 -34.86 -3.95 -20.73
C GLY A 70 -34.00 -3.03 -19.84
N ARG A 71 -32.70 -3.30 -19.80
CA ARG A 71 -31.71 -2.47 -19.08
C ARG A 71 -31.16 -1.37 -19.99
N TYR A 72 -30.36 -0.48 -19.41
CA TYR A 72 -29.76 0.68 -20.09
C TYR A 72 -28.24 0.70 -19.88
N HIS A 73 -27.52 -0.16 -20.59
CA HIS A 73 -26.06 -0.22 -20.59
C HIS A 73 -25.44 0.54 -21.78
N SER A 74 -24.42 1.36 -21.49
CA SER A 74 -23.56 2.01 -22.48
C SER A 74 -22.14 2.00 -21.95
N GLU A 75 -21.42 0.93 -22.25
CA GLU A 75 -20.22 0.53 -21.50
C GLU A 75 -19.09 0.13 -22.44
N ALA A 76 -17.87 0.47 -22.04
CA ALA A 76 -16.66 -0.11 -22.57
C ALA A 76 -16.21 -1.25 -21.64
N VAL A 77 -15.84 -2.39 -22.22
CA VAL A 77 -15.60 -3.64 -21.48
C VAL A 77 -14.15 -4.05 -21.57
N LYS A 78 -13.57 -4.41 -20.42
CA LYS A 78 -12.30 -5.12 -20.34
C LYS A 78 -12.48 -6.43 -19.60
N TYR A 79 -12.12 -7.53 -20.25
CA TYR A 79 -12.14 -8.86 -19.66
C TYR A 79 -10.91 -9.10 -18.77
N ASP A 80 -11.00 -10.11 -17.90
CA ASP A 80 -9.88 -10.65 -17.11
C ASP A 80 -9.16 -9.65 -16.20
N VAL A 81 -9.90 -8.68 -15.65
CA VAL A 81 -9.36 -7.57 -14.88
C VAL A 81 -8.96 -7.96 -13.45
N TYR A 82 -9.69 -8.89 -12.82
CA TYR A 82 -9.27 -9.49 -11.55
C TYR A 82 -9.76 -10.93 -11.41
N LYS A 83 -9.14 -11.70 -10.53
CA LYS A 83 -9.63 -12.99 -10.01
C LYS A 83 -9.53 -13.01 -8.49
N LYS A 84 -10.23 -13.95 -7.83
CA LYS A 84 -10.07 -14.13 -6.38
C LYS A 84 -8.59 -14.33 -6.03
N GLY A 85 -8.15 -13.63 -5.00
CA GLY A 85 -6.80 -13.69 -4.45
C GLY A 85 -5.94 -12.49 -4.83
N ASP A 86 -6.30 -11.78 -5.91
CA ASP A 86 -5.56 -10.64 -6.42
C ASP A 86 -5.59 -9.43 -5.50
N THR A 87 -4.68 -8.51 -5.76
CA THR A 87 -4.79 -7.13 -5.30
C THR A 87 -4.58 -6.21 -6.49
N GLY A 88 -5.48 -5.26 -6.70
CA GLY A 88 -5.45 -4.37 -7.85
C GLY A 88 -5.71 -2.91 -7.48
N PHE A 89 -5.19 -2.03 -8.33
CA PHE A 89 -5.55 -0.62 -8.38
C PHE A 89 -6.30 -0.36 -9.69
N TYR A 90 -7.39 0.41 -9.60
CA TYR A 90 -8.23 0.73 -10.74
C TYR A 90 -8.52 2.22 -10.69
N GLY A 91 -8.19 2.95 -11.76
CA GLY A 91 -8.46 4.38 -11.86
C GLY A 91 -9.27 4.68 -13.12
N PHE A 92 -10.21 5.62 -13.01
CA PHE A 92 -10.86 6.22 -14.18
C PHE A 92 -11.24 7.67 -13.88
N ALA A 93 -11.25 8.49 -14.92
CA ALA A 93 -11.79 9.84 -14.87
C ALA A 93 -13.19 9.85 -15.51
N PHE A 94 -14.11 10.61 -14.93
CA PHE A 94 -15.45 10.79 -15.47
C PHE A 94 -15.88 12.26 -15.36
N ARG A 95 -16.82 12.66 -16.21
CA ARG A 95 -17.44 13.98 -16.18
C ARG A 95 -18.93 13.84 -16.42
N LEU A 96 -19.74 14.48 -15.60
CA LEU A 96 -21.17 14.62 -15.85
C LEU A 96 -21.41 15.81 -16.76
N GLN A 97 -22.53 15.79 -17.49
CA GLN A 97 -22.95 16.93 -18.29
C GLN A 97 -23.15 18.16 -17.38
N GLU A 98 -22.98 19.38 -17.91
CA GLU A 98 -23.05 20.60 -17.08
C GLU A 98 -24.43 20.81 -16.45
N ASN A 99 -25.49 20.48 -17.19
CA ASN A 99 -26.87 20.51 -16.72
C ASN A 99 -27.34 19.13 -16.23
N TRP A 100 -26.48 18.39 -15.53
CA TRP A 100 -26.86 17.09 -15.00
C TRP A 100 -28.01 17.22 -14.00
N GLN A 101 -29.08 16.45 -14.21
CA GLN A 101 -30.25 16.48 -13.34
C GLN A 101 -30.04 15.53 -12.16
N PHE A 102 -29.66 16.09 -11.01
CA PHE A 102 -29.52 15.32 -9.77
C PHE A 102 -30.86 15.04 -9.05
N SER A 103 -31.92 15.77 -9.40
CA SER A 103 -33.23 15.69 -8.75
C SER A 103 -34.37 15.46 -9.76
N PRO A 104 -35.30 14.52 -9.51
CA PRO A 104 -35.34 13.62 -8.36
C PRO A 104 -34.15 12.64 -8.37
N ALA A 105 -33.68 12.26 -7.17
CA ALA A 105 -32.51 11.41 -7.04
C ALA A 105 -32.76 10.05 -7.71
N GLN A 106 -31.90 9.72 -8.67
CA GLN A 106 -31.86 8.43 -9.35
C GLN A 106 -30.45 7.85 -9.24
N SER A 107 -30.35 6.53 -9.45
CA SER A 107 -29.07 5.83 -9.47
C SER A 107 -28.53 5.72 -10.90
N TYR A 108 -27.32 6.21 -11.12
CA TYR A 108 -26.60 6.07 -12.39
C TYR A 108 -25.25 5.39 -12.13
N ASN A 109 -25.11 4.17 -12.65
CA ASN A 109 -23.87 3.41 -12.50
C ASN A 109 -22.78 3.98 -13.41
N LEU A 110 -21.59 4.18 -12.85
CA LEU A 110 -20.42 4.74 -13.53
C LEU A 110 -19.37 3.68 -13.88
N ALA A 111 -19.23 2.66 -13.02
CA ALA A 111 -18.32 1.56 -13.26
C ALA A 111 -18.79 0.34 -12.49
N GLN A 112 -18.52 -0.85 -13.03
CA GLN A 112 -18.81 -2.09 -12.33
C GLN A 112 -17.83 -3.18 -12.68
N PHE A 113 -17.71 -4.11 -11.75
CA PHE A 113 -16.98 -5.34 -11.88
C PHE A 113 -17.98 -6.49 -11.96
N ILE A 114 -17.94 -7.28 -13.02
CA ILE A 114 -18.96 -8.30 -13.28
C ILE A 114 -18.31 -9.62 -13.72
N ALA A 115 -18.92 -10.74 -13.32
CA ALA A 115 -18.54 -12.06 -13.79
C ALA A 115 -19.75 -12.84 -14.28
N ASP A 116 -19.48 -13.70 -15.26
CA ASP A 116 -20.43 -14.66 -15.83
C ASP A 116 -20.40 -15.96 -15.01
N PHE A 117 -21.59 -16.42 -14.63
CA PHE A 117 -21.89 -17.62 -13.86
C PHE A 117 -22.97 -18.48 -14.54
N THR A 118 -23.18 -18.30 -15.84
CA THR A 118 -24.14 -19.08 -16.64
C THR A 118 -23.87 -20.59 -16.56
N ASP A 119 -22.61 -20.99 -16.38
CA ASP A 119 -22.17 -22.37 -16.22
C ASP A 119 -22.64 -23.04 -14.92
N LEU A 120 -22.96 -22.27 -13.87
CA LEU A 120 -23.31 -22.80 -12.55
C LEU A 120 -24.81 -23.12 -12.40
N GLY A 121 -25.64 -22.88 -13.43
CA GLY A 121 -27.09 -23.09 -13.34
C GLY A 121 -27.78 -22.20 -12.30
N CYS A 122 -27.15 -21.07 -11.99
CA CYS A 122 -27.58 -20.08 -11.01
C CYS A 122 -28.79 -19.27 -11.50
N GLU A 123 -29.64 -18.81 -10.56
CA GLU A 123 -30.72 -17.86 -10.88
C GLU A 123 -30.19 -16.54 -11.45
N GLU A 124 -29.07 -16.05 -10.89
CA GLU A 124 -28.34 -14.87 -11.38
C GLU A 124 -27.15 -15.34 -12.23
N THR A 125 -27.23 -15.16 -13.55
CA THR A 125 -26.19 -15.61 -14.50
C THR A 125 -25.05 -14.60 -14.65
N TYR A 126 -25.32 -13.31 -14.53
CA TYR A 126 -24.30 -12.26 -14.52
C TYR A 126 -24.37 -11.51 -13.20
N MET A 127 -23.28 -11.56 -12.42
CA MET A 127 -23.28 -11.01 -11.07
C MET A 127 -22.29 -9.84 -10.94
N PRO A 128 -22.79 -8.58 -10.83
CA PRO A 128 -21.94 -7.44 -10.56
C PRO A 128 -21.54 -7.40 -9.09
N SER A 129 -20.23 -7.45 -8.84
CA SER A 129 -19.64 -7.41 -7.52
C SER A 129 -19.52 -5.97 -7.01
N THR A 130 -18.37 -5.36 -7.25
CA THR A 130 -18.11 -3.95 -6.93
C THR A 130 -18.73 -3.06 -7.99
N MET A 131 -19.47 -2.05 -7.53
CA MET A 131 -20.08 -1.02 -8.39
C MET A 131 -19.73 0.36 -7.84
N VAL A 132 -19.59 1.33 -8.73
CA VAL A 132 -19.42 2.75 -8.40
C VAL A 132 -20.54 3.50 -9.12
N TRP A 133 -21.38 4.21 -8.38
CA TRP A 133 -22.54 4.92 -8.94
C TRP A 133 -22.75 6.26 -8.25
N ILE A 134 -23.58 7.10 -8.88
CA ILE A 134 -24.11 8.31 -8.26
C ILE A 134 -25.59 8.09 -7.93
N GLU A 135 -26.01 8.49 -6.73
CA GLU A 135 -27.40 8.50 -6.28
C GLU A 135 -27.79 9.94 -5.94
N GLY A 136 -28.54 10.58 -6.82
CA GLY A 136 -28.61 12.04 -6.82
C GLY A 136 -27.21 12.63 -7.05
N ASP A 137 -26.79 13.59 -6.23
CA ASP A 137 -25.45 14.19 -6.26
C ASP A 137 -24.41 13.46 -5.39
N GLN A 138 -24.75 12.30 -4.82
CA GLN A 138 -23.86 11.58 -3.90
C GLN A 138 -23.19 10.39 -4.57
N LEU A 139 -21.86 10.33 -4.45
CA LEU A 139 -21.06 9.18 -4.83
C LEU A 139 -21.30 8.02 -3.87
N ALA A 140 -21.44 6.83 -4.43
CA ALA A 140 -21.59 5.59 -3.69
C ALA A 140 -20.82 4.44 -4.35
N THR A 141 -20.46 3.45 -3.54
CA THR A 141 -19.86 2.21 -4.01
C THR A 141 -20.30 1.02 -3.16
N ARG A 142 -20.01 -0.19 -3.60
CA ARG A 142 -20.32 -1.41 -2.84
C ARG A 142 -19.28 -2.48 -3.07
N VAL A 143 -19.26 -3.46 -2.17
CA VAL A 143 -18.65 -4.78 -2.40
C VAL A 143 -19.72 -5.86 -2.25
N LYS A 144 -19.60 -6.95 -3.01
CA LYS A 144 -20.47 -8.13 -2.93
C LYS A 144 -19.62 -9.37 -2.62
N TYR A 145 -20.04 -10.16 -1.65
CA TYR A 145 -19.34 -11.37 -1.19
C TYR A 145 -20.35 -12.44 -0.73
N GLY A 146 -19.86 -13.58 -0.25
CA GLY A 146 -20.69 -14.74 0.08
C GLY A 146 -20.63 -15.79 -1.02
N GLU A 147 -21.56 -16.73 -1.01
CA GLU A 147 -21.64 -17.72 -2.09
C GLU A 147 -22.29 -17.11 -3.33
N VAL A 148 -21.85 -17.57 -4.51
CA VAL A 148 -22.48 -17.16 -5.78
C VAL A 148 -23.91 -17.68 -5.82
N CYS A 149 -24.12 -18.95 -5.43
CA CYS A 149 -25.41 -19.62 -5.41
C CYS A 149 -25.56 -20.52 -4.17
N PRO A 150 -26.74 -20.51 -3.50
CA PRO A 150 -27.95 -19.76 -3.86
C PRO A 150 -27.82 -18.25 -3.63
N THR A 151 -28.59 -17.45 -4.39
CA THR A 151 -28.60 -15.97 -4.34
C THR A 151 -28.86 -15.42 -2.94
N SER A 152 -29.60 -16.18 -2.12
CA SER A 152 -29.88 -15.87 -0.71
C SER A 152 -28.64 -15.80 0.19
N GLN A 153 -27.50 -16.35 -0.24
CA GLN A 153 -26.23 -16.31 0.51
C GLN A 153 -25.30 -15.19 0.04
N GLN A 154 -25.71 -14.42 -0.96
CA GLN A 154 -24.98 -13.26 -1.43
C GLN A 154 -25.20 -12.10 -0.45
N ILE A 155 -24.11 -11.43 -0.09
CA ILE A 155 -24.12 -10.30 0.85
C ILE A 155 -23.55 -9.09 0.13
N THR A 156 -24.29 -7.98 0.16
CA THR A 156 -23.86 -6.69 -0.38
C THR A 156 -23.59 -5.72 0.76
N ARG A 157 -22.39 -5.15 0.79
CA ARG A 157 -22.05 -4.05 1.68
C ARG A 157 -21.88 -2.78 0.86
N SER A 158 -22.80 -1.83 1.06
CA SER A 158 -22.79 -0.54 0.37
C SER A 158 -22.17 0.55 1.23
N PHE A 159 -21.51 1.49 0.57
CA PHE A 159 -20.94 2.71 1.11
C PHE A 159 -21.58 3.86 0.34
N LYS A 160 -22.51 4.59 0.97
CA LYS A 160 -23.29 5.67 0.35
C LYS A 160 -22.91 7.01 0.95
N GLY A 161 -23.20 8.11 0.25
CA GLY A 161 -22.95 9.47 0.75
C GLY A 161 -21.46 9.76 0.94
N LEU A 162 -20.62 9.22 0.05
CA LEU A 162 -19.16 9.28 0.21
C LEU A 162 -18.59 10.66 -0.13
N LYS A 163 -19.16 11.29 -1.15
CA LYS A 163 -18.76 12.61 -1.61
C LYS A 163 -19.85 13.20 -2.49
N THR A 164 -19.99 14.52 -2.47
CA THR A 164 -20.83 15.25 -3.42
C THR A 164 -20.13 15.38 -4.76
N VAL A 165 -20.81 15.04 -5.85
CA VAL A 165 -20.33 15.08 -7.23
C VAL A 165 -20.86 16.33 -7.92
N THR A 166 -19.98 17.10 -8.56
CA THR A 166 -20.36 18.29 -9.31
C THR A 166 -20.58 17.99 -10.79
N ALA A 167 -21.49 18.73 -11.40
CA ALA A 167 -21.75 18.63 -12.83
C ALA A 167 -20.75 19.48 -13.62
N GLY A 168 -20.45 19.09 -14.86
CA GLY A 168 -19.62 19.91 -15.76
C GLY A 168 -18.11 19.87 -15.50
N GLU A 169 -17.67 19.18 -14.45
CA GLU A 169 -16.27 19.06 -14.06
C GLU A 169 -15.75 17.63 -14.23
N TRP A 170 -14.44 17.49 -14.45
CA TRP A 170 -13.80 16.18 -14.47
C TRP A 170 -13.45 15.74 -13.06
N HIS A 171 -13.84 14.52 -12.72
CA HIS A 171 -13.54 13.86 -11.46
C HIS A 171 -12.74 12.59 -11.71
N ARG A 172 -11.93 12.20 -10.72
CA ARG A 172 -11.10 11.00 -10.75
C ARG A 172 -11.49 10.06 -9.62
N ILE A 173 -11.77 8.82 -9.97
CA ILE A 173 -11.97 7.72 -9.04
C ILE A 173 -10.73 6.84 -9.06
N GLU A 174 -10.25 6.47 -7.88
CA GLU A 174 -9.20 5.47 -7.71
C GLU A 174 -9.67 4.43 -6.69
N LEU A 175 -9.57 3.16 -7.04
CA LEU A 175 -9.90 2.03 -6.18
C LEU A 175 -8.63 1.24 -5.88
N GLN A 176 -8.46 0.84 -4.63
CA GLN A 176 -7.49 -0.18 -4.26
C GLN A 176 -8.23 -1.32 -3.57
N VAL A 177 -8.24 -2.49 -4.21
CA VAL A 177 -9.01 -3.64 -3.75
C VAL A 177 -8.12 -4.86 -3.61
N SER A 178 -8.18 -5.51 -2.44
CA SER A 178 -7.69 -6.88 -2.26
C SER A 178 -8.86 -7.84 -2.34
N TRP A 179 -8.93 -8.62 -3.43
CA TRP A 179 -10.06 -9.47 -3.79
C TRP A 179 -10.01 -10.78 -3.00
N LYS A 180 -10.72 -10.85 -1.89
CA LYS A 180 -10.77 -12.01 -0.99
C LYS A 180 -12.22 -12.37 -0.70
N SER A 181 -12.48 -13.66 -0.51
CA SER A 181 -13.78 -14.16 -0.06
C SER A 181 -13.92 -14.20 1.46
N ASP A 182 -12.84 -13.88 2.19
CA ASP A 182 -12.78 -13.88 3.66
C ASP A 182 -12.41 -12.49 4.21
N SER A 183 -12.37 -12.38 5.53
CA SER A 183 -12.01 -11.15 6.24
C SER A 183 -10.51 -10.79 6.18
N THR A 184 -9.77 -11.26 5.17
CA THR A 184 -8.38 -10.82 4.92
C THR A 184 -8.28 -9.77 3.80
N GLY A 185 -9.39 -9.50 3.12
CA GLY A 185 -9.48 -8.45 2.09
C GLY A 185 -9.54 -7.04 2.66
N TYR A 186 -9.42 -6.07 1.75
CA TYR A 186 -9.62 -4.67 2.04
C TYR A 186 -10.11 -3.94 0.80
N PHE A 187 -10.82 -2.85 1.01
CA PHE A 187 -11.37 -2.00 -0.03
C PHE A 187 -11.11 -0.53 0.32
N LYS A 188 -10.59 0.22 -0.64
CA LYS A 188 -10.30 1.64 -0.50
C LYS A 188 -10.70 2.37 -1.77
N MET A 189 -11.21 3.59 -1.60
CA MET A 189 -11.56 4.47 -2.72
C MET A 189 -11.11 5.89 -2.44
N TRP A 190 -10.62 6.56 -3.47
CA TRP A 190 -10.32 7.97 -3.50
C TRP A 190 -11.17 8.66 -4.58
N TYR A 191 -11.54 9.91 -4.29
CA TYR A 191 -12.21 10.83 -5.19
C TYR A 191 -11.37 12.11 -5.26
N ASP A 192 -10.91 12.48 -6.45
CA ASP A 192 -10.04 13.64 -6.68
C ASP A 192 -8.79 13.69 -5.79
N GLY A 193 -8.25 12.51 -5.45
CA GLY A 193 -7.09 12.34 -4.57
C GLY A 193 -7.41 12.35 -3.07
N GLU A 194 -8.64 12.66 -2.67
CA GLU A 194 -9.11 12.53 -1.29
C GLU A 194 -9.61 11.12 -1.03
N LYS A 195 -9.16 10.49 0.07
CA LYS A 195 -9.62 9.15 0.44
C LYS A 195 -11.02 9.22 1.03
N VAL A 196 -12.02 8.67 0.33
CA VAL A 196 -13.43 8.73 0.74
C VAL A 196 -13.90 7.47 1.48
N THR A 197 -13.24 6.33 1.29
CA THR A 197 -13.45 5.15 2.13
C THR A 197 -12.19 4.30 2.25
N GLU A 198 -11.99 3.71 3.44
CA GLU A 198 -10.92 2.77 3.72
C GLU A 198 -11.41 1.75 4.73
N THR A 199 -11.62 0.51 4.27
CA THR A 199 -12.09 -0.58 5.12
C THR A 199 -11.17 -1.78 4.98
N TYR A 200 -10.72 -2.30 6.12
CA TYR A 200 -9.89 -3.49 6.21
C TYR A 200 -10.67 -4.64 6.83
N ASN A 201 -10.11 -5.84 6.68
CA ASN A 201 -10.60 -7.07 7.26
C ASN A 201 -12.01 -7.44 6.80
N ILE A 202 -12.28 -7.25 5.50
CA ILE A 202 -13.58 -7.53 4.91
C ILE A 202 -13.45 -8.49 3.72
N PRO A 203 -14.44 -9.36 3.51
CA PRO A 203 -14.60 -10.03 2.22
C PRO A 203 -15.01 -9.00 1.17
N THR A 204 -14.46 -9.15 -0.03
CA THR A 204 -14.58 -8.20 -1.14
C THR A 204 -15.04 -8.86 -2.45
N THR A 205 -15.09 -10.20 -2.51
CA THR A 205 -15.62 -10.93 -3.67
C THR A 205 -16.20 -12.30 -3.30
N SER A 206 -17.26 -12.71 -3.99
CA SER A 206 -17.90 -14.04 -3.85
C SER A 206 -17.21 -15.14 -4.67
N VAL A 207 -16.16 -14.84 -5.44
CA VAL A 207 -15.64 -15.76 -6.46
C VAL A 207 -14.94 -16.97 -5.82
N THR A 208 -15.68 -18.05 -5.56
CA THR A 208 -15.18 -19.22 -4.81
C THR A 208 -14.29 -20.16 -5.64
N ASP A 209 -14.38 -20.15 -6.96
CA ASP A 209 -13.69 -21.09 -7.86
C ASP A 209 -12.46 -20.53 -8.60
N GLY A 210 -12.14 -19.24 -8.40
CA GLY A 210 -10.95 -18.61 -8.99
C GLY A 210 -11.12 -18.10 -10.42
N ARG A 211 -12.35 -18.05 -10.97
CA ARG A 211 -12.61 -17.41 -12.26
C ARG A 211 -12.28 -15.92 -12.25
N SER A 212 -11.97 -15.38 -13.42
CA SER A 212 -11.74 -13.95 -13.59
C SER A 212 -13.07 -13.19 -13.70
N SER A 213 -13.03 -11.89 -13.40
CA SER A 213 -14.11 -10.93 -13.58
C SER A 213 -13.66 -9.81 -14.49
N SER A 214 -14.60 -9.27 -15.24
CA SER A 214 -14.42 -8.15 -16.16
C SER A 214 -14.69 -6.83 -15.45
N ALA A 215 -14.04 -5.76 -15.91
CA ALA A 215 -14.44 -4.41 -15.54
C ALA A 215 -15.20 -3.77 -16.70
N LEU A 216 -16.31 -3.12 -16.36
CA LEU A 216 -17.14 -2.32 -17.25
C LEU A 216 -17.05 -0.88 -16.77
N VAL A 217 -16.73 0.03 -17.69
CA VAL A 217 -16.74 1.47 -17.42
C VAL A 217 -17.86 2.11 -18.23
N SER A 218 -18.80 2.76 -17.54
CA SER A 218 -19.92 3.51 -18.09
C SER A 218 -19.76 4.98 -17.70
N THR A 219 -19.40 5.89 -18.61
CA THR A 219 -19.43 7.32 -18.27
C THR A 219 -20.69 7.97 -18.85
N PRO A 220 -21.75 8.22 -18.07
CA PRO A 220 -22.92 8.89 -18.61
C PRO A 220 -22.58 10.35 -18.89
N THR A 221 -22.64 10.75 -20.16
CA THR A 221 -22.60 12.14 -20.60
C THR A 221 -23.37 12.32 -21.91
N VAL A 222 -24.58 12.87 -21.80
CA VAL A 222 -25.26 13.60 -22.89
C VAL A 222 -24.73 15.05 -22.89
N GLY A 223 -24.54 15.69 -24.04
CA GLY A 223 -24.36 17.16 -24.12
C GLY A 223 -22.93 17.74 -24.02
N THR A 224 -22.59 18.59 -24.99
CA THR A 224 -21.27 19.10 -25.38
C THR A 224 -21.15 20.63 -25.12
N THR A 225 -19.93 21.16 -24.86
CA THR A 225 -19.35 22.47 -25.37
C THR A 225 -18.91 23.59 -24.39
N LEU A 226 -17.62 24.01 -24.55
CA LEU A 226 -16.91 25.32 -24.39
C LEU A 226 -15.96 25.64 -23.17
N ALA A 227 -14.81 26.25 -23.53
CA ALA A 227 -13.52 26.53 -22.84
C ALA A 227 -13.55 27.42 -21.55
N ILE A 228 -12.53 27.50 -20.66
CA ILE A 228 -11.16 28.10 -20.78
C ILE A 228 -10.27 27.81 -19.52
N ARG A 229 -8.97 27.51 -19.77
CA ARG A 229 -7.68 27.66 -19.01
C ARG A 229 -7.36 26.95 -17.65
N GLU A 230 -6.16 26.33 -17.69
CA GLU A 230 -5.26 25.76 -16.66
C GLU A 230 -5.20 26.47 -15.28
N PRO A 231 -4.90 25.75 -14.17
CA PRO A 231 -3.52 25.30 -13.86
C PRO A 231 -3.34 23.89 -13.25
N ARG A 232 -2.24 23.25 -13.69
CA ARG A 232 -1.44 22.19 -13.04
C ARG A 232 -0.74 22.74 -11.75
N PRO A 233 -0.17 21.92 -10.81
CA PRO A 233 0.57 20.68 -11.10
C PRO A 233 0.61 19.50 -10.07
N LEU A 234 0.99 18.31 -10.60
CA LEU A 234 1.74 17.13 -10.07
C LEU A 234 1.07 16.21 -9.02
N ASP A 235 1.13 14.87 -9.04
CA ASP A 235 1.56 13.88 -10.05
C ASP A 235 1.18 12.45 -9.58
N ARG A 236 0.84 11.60 -10.57
CA ARG A 236 0.86 10.13 -10.58
C ARG A 236 -0.39 9.31 -10.19
N PHE A 237 -1.48 9.50 -10.94
CA PHE A 237 -2.25 8.45 -11.65
C PHE A 237 -2.90 9.13 -12.85
N GLU A 238 -2.62 8.64 -14.06
CA GLU A 238 -2.53 9.52 -15.22
C GLU A 238 -3.53 9.23 -16.36
N GLU A 239 -4.21 8.10 -16.35
CA GLU A 239 -5.14 7.61 -17.39
C GLU A 239 -6.19 6.67 -16.75
N SER A 240 -7.12 6.10 -17.54
CA SER A 240 -7.91 4.95 -17.08
C SER A 240 -7.00 3.73 -16.95
N VAL A 241 -6.35 3.61 -15.79
CA VAL A 241 -5.29 2.63 -15.55
C VAL A 241 -5.78 1.53 -14.64
N MET A 242 -5.64 0.27 -15.08
CA MET A 242 -5.79 -0.90 -14.23
C MET A 242 -4.43 -1.53 -13.99
N VAL A 243 -4.03 -1.59 -12.72
CA VAL A 243 -2.77 -2.16 -12.27
C VAL A 243 -3.09 -3.36 -11.42
N ARG A 244 -2.60 -4.54 -11.82
CA ARG A 244 -2.78 -5.77 -11.05
C ARG A 244 -1.45 -6.20 -10.47
N VAL A 245 -1.49 -6.53 -9.18
CA VAL A 245 -0.40 -7.22 -8.51
C VAL A 245 -0.73 -8.71 -8.54
N GLN A 246 -0.14 -9.44 -9.48
CA GLN A 246 -0.25 -10.90 -9.51
C GLN A 246 0.58 -11.53 -8.38
N PRO A 247 0.05 -12.51 -7.64
CA PRO A 247 0.91 -13.54 -7.05
C PRO A 247 1.52 -14.33 -8.21
N GLU A 248 2.85 -14.50 -8.24
CA GLU A 248 3.58 -15.17 -9.34
C GLU A 248 2.87 -16.46 -9.79
N GLY A 249 2.48 -16.49 -11.07
CA GLY A 249 1.84 -17.66 -11.67
C GLY A 249 1.34 -17.41 -13.09
N ALA A 250 2.18 -17.79 -14.06
CA ALA A 250 1.86 -18.16 -15.44
C ALA A 250 1.41 -17.07 -16.44
N LEU A 251 2.36 -16.66 -17.29
CA LEU A 251 2.10 -16.14 -18.64
C LEU A 251 2.52 -17.24 -19.64
N PHE A 252 1.58 -18.05 -20.12
CA PHE A 252 1.85 -19.03 -21.17
C PHE A 252 1.62 -18.40 -22.53
N HIS A 253 2.68 -17.87 -23.14
CA HIS A 253 2.79 -17.83 -24.59
C HIS A 253 3.44 -19.15 -25.05
N ALA A 254 2.95 -19.70 -26.17
CA ALA A 254 3.25 -21.05 -26.65
C ALA A 254 4.74 -21.40 -26.69
N LEU A 255 5.17 -22.35 -25.84
CA LEU A 255 6.50 -22.95 -25.86
C LEU A 255 6.47 -24.45 -26.27
N PRO A 256 7.56 -24.98 -26.84
CA PRO A 256 7.65 -26.34 -27.39
C PRO A 256 7.47 -27.45 -26.34
N THR A 257 7.13 -28.65 -26.79
CA THR A 257 6.67 -29.81 -25.99
C THR A 257 7.62 -30.29 -24.89
N ARG A 258 8.94 -30.08 -25.02
CA ARG A 258 9.93 -30.49 -24.00
C ARG A 258 9.95 -29.59 -22.76
N ASP A 259 9.62 -28.31 -22.92
CA ASP A 259 9.52 -27.36 -21.81
C ASP A 259 8.23 -27.59 -21.00
N ARG A 260 7.21 -28.21 -21.60
CA ARG A 260 5.95 -28.54 -20.92
C ARG A 260 6.14 -29.53 -19.79
N GLU A 261 7.03 -30.51 -19.91
CA GLU A 261 7.27 -31.50 -18.85
C GLU A 261 8.00 -30.90 -17.65
N ILE A 262 9.01 -30.06 -17.90
CA ILE A 262 9.75 -29.33 -16.86
C ILE A 262 8.81 -28.38 -16.11
N VAL A 263 8.00 -27.62 -16.86
CA VAL A 263 7.00 -26.71 -16.27
C VAL A 263 5.92 -27.47 -15.49
N ARG A 264 5.54 -28.68 -15.93
CA ARG A 264 4.58 -29.55 -15.21
C ARG A 264 5.16 -30.09 -13.92
N GLU A 265 6.46 -30.40 -13.90
CA GLU A 265 7.16 -30.86 -12.69
C GLU A 265 7.37 -29.71 -11.68
N GLU A 266 7.76 -28.52 -12.14
CA GLU A 266 7.85 -27.31 -11.32
C GLU A 266 6.49 -26.87 -10.78
N SER A 267 5.43 -26.97 -11.60
CA SER A 267 4.04 -26.71 -11.18
C SER A 267 3.56 -27.69 -10.12
N ARG A 268 3.90 -28.99 -10.24
CA ARG A 268 3.61 -29.99 -9.20
C ARG A 268 4.35 -29.71 -7.90
N ARG A 269 5.63 -29.30 -7.98
CA ARG A 269 6.41 -28.89 -6.81
C ARG A 269 5.84 -27.63 -6.17
N GLY A 270 5.42 -26.63 -6.96
CA GLY A 270 4.74 -25.42 -6.50
C GLY A 270 3.43 -25.73 -5.78
N ALA A 271 2.58 -26.59 -6.36
CA ALA A 271 1.32 -27.02 -5.75
C ALA A 271 1.52 -27.85 -4.46
N ALA A 272 2.59 -28.65 -4.39
CA ALA A 272 2.94 -29.40 -3.17
C ALA A 272 3.42 -28.45 -2.06
N ILE A 273 4.24 -27.45 -2.40
CA ILE A 273 4.70 -26.40 -1.47
C ILE A 273 3.52 -25.55 -0.99
N GLU A 274 2.60 -25.19 -1.88
CA GLU A 274 1.40 -24.43 -1.55
C GLU A 274 0.48 -25.19 -0.59
N ARG A 275 0.29 -26.50 -0.79
CA ARG A 275 -0.45 -27.35 0.16
C ARG A 275 0.19 -27.38 1.55
N VAL A 276 1.53 -27.43 1.64
CA VAL A 276 2.26 -27.39 2.92
C VAL A 276 2.17 -26.01 3.58
N ILE A 277 2.16 -24.94 2.78
CA ILE A 277 2.03 -23.54 3.26
C ILE A 277 0.61 -23.23 3.76
N LEU A 278 -0.42 -23.80 3.13
CA LEU A 278 -1.83 -23.60 3.46
C LEU A 278 -2.33 -24.51 4.59
N ASP A 279 -1.53 -25.48 5.04
CA ASP A 279 -1.87 -26.36 6.16
C ASP A 279 -1.94 -25.56 7.48
N PRO A 280 -3.11 -25.55 8.18
CA PRO A 280 -3.27 -24.87 9.46
C PRO A 280 -2.28 -25.32 10.54
N SER A 281 -1.77 -26.56 10.47
CA SER A 281 -0.81 -27.11 11.43
C SER A 281 0.57 -26.44 11.36
N ASN A 282 0.96 -25.91 10.19
CA ASN A 282 2.25 -25.25 9.97
C ASN A 282 2.19 -23.72 10.14
N ARG A 283 0.99 -23.15 10.35
CA ARG A 283 0.75 -21.71 10.33
C ARG A 283 1.65 -20.93 11.28
N ASP A 284 1.82 -21.42 12.51
CA ASP A 284 2.60 -20.75 13.55
C ASP A 284 4.11 -20.78 13.25
N LEU A 285 4.64 -21.91 12.75
CA LEU A 285 6.04 -22.04 12.34
C LEU A 285 6.35 -21.20 11.09
N LEU A 286 5.45 -21.23 10.09
CA LEU A 286 5.56 -20.41 8.88
C LEU A 286 5.46 -18.91 9.19
N ALA A 287 4.70 -18.52 10.20
CA ALA A 287 4.63 -17.13 10.66
C ALA A 287 5.97 -16.65 11.24
N ILE A 288 6.74 -17.51 11.92
CA ILE A 288 8.10 -17.20 12.40
C ILE A 288 9.03 -16.92 11.21
N ILE A 289 9.04 -17.81 10.22
CA ILE A 289 9.89 -17.69 9.01
C ILE A 289 9.51 -16.45 8.20
N LYS A 290 8.21 -16.23 7.98
CA LYS A 290 7.70 -15.05 7.27
C LYS A 290 8.01 -13.76 8.04
N GLY A 291 7.91 -13.78 9.37
CA GLY A 291 8.31 -12.66 10.24
C GLY A 291 9.79 -12.32 10.09
N ALA A 292 10.66 -13.32 10.11
CA ALA A 292 12.10 -13.15 9.91
C ALA A 292 12.42 -12.54 8.54
N ARG A 293 11.81 -13.07 7.47
CA ARG A 293 11.95 -12.55 6.10
C ARG A 293 11.47 -11.10 6.01
N ASN A 294 10.29 -10.79 6.55
CA ASN A 294 9.73 -9.44 6.51
C ASN A 294 10.63 -8.45 7.27
N GLY A 295 11.15 -8.84 8.44
CA GLY A 295 12.12 -8.03 9.19
C GLY A 295 13.40 -7.77 8.40
N ALA A 296 13.95 -8.78 7.72
CA ALA A 296 15.12 -8.63 6.88
C ALA A 296 14.88 -7.67 5.70
N VAL A 297 13.79 -7.88 4.95
CA VAL A 297 13.45 -7.07 3.78
C VAL A 297 13.17 -5.63 4.17
N TYR A 298 12.37 -5.40 5.20
CA TYR A 298 12.05 -4.06 5.67
C TYR A 298 13.31 -3.33 6.16
N GLY A 299 14.14 -4.01 6.96
CA GLY A 299 15.41 -3.46 7.42
C GLY A 299 16.32 -3.08 6.26
N ALA A 300 16.43 -3.92 5.23
CA ALA A 300 17.20 -3.61 4.04
C ALA A 300 16.64 -2.38 3.30
N LYS A 301 15.32 -2.35 3.05
CA LYS A 301 14.65 -1.25 2.31
C LYS A 301 14.86 0.12 2.94
N VAL A 302 14.82 0.22 4.26
CA VAL A 302 14.98 1.51 4.95
C VAL A 302 16.47 1.84 5.14
N ARG A 303 17.30 0.87 5.53
CA ARG A 303 18.69 1.14 5.89
C ARG A 303 19.61 1.32 4.69
N PHE A 304 19.36 0.61 3.59
CA PHE A 304 20.21 0.69 2.41
C PHE A 304 20.23 2.12 1.81
N PRO A 305 19.09 2.77 1.49
CA PRO A 305 19.11 4.13 0.95
C PRO A 305 19.72 5.13 1.93
N HIS A 306 19.39 5.01 3.22
CA HIS A 306 19.96 5.88 4.25
C HIS A 306 21.49 5.72 4.35
N ALA A 307 22.00 4.49 4.43
CA ALA A 307 23.43 4.24 4.50
C ALA A 307 24.14 4.69 3.21
N LEU A 308 23.52 4.45 2.05
CA LEU A 308 24.04 4.87 0.76
C LEU A 308 24.24 6.39 0.72
N VAL A 309 23.19 7.16 0.97
CA VAL A 309 23.25 8.63 0.95
C VAL A 309 24.24 9.14 2.00
N MET A 310 24.16 8.64 3.24
CA MET A 310 25.01 9.14 4.32
C MET A 310 26.49 8.82 4.12
N VAL A 311 26.83 7.65 3.58
CA VAL A 311 28.24 7.26 3.35
C VAL A 311 28.81 7.90 2.09
N PHE A 312 28.03 8.01 1.02
CA PHE A 312 28.54 8.64 -0.20
C PHE A 312 28.72 10.15 -0.06
N LEU A 313 27.80 10.84 0.62
CA LEU A 313 27.85 12.29 0.82
C LEU A 313 28.80 12.74 1.92
N PHE A 314 28.76 12.08 3.10
CA PHE A 314 29.42 12.63 4.30
C PHE A 314 30.61 11.82 4.80
N ARG A 315 30.92 10.67 4.21
CA ARG A 315 32.12 9.88 4.57
C ARG A 315 33.19 10.00 3.49
N SER A 316 34.43 10.16 3.91
CA SER A 316 35.61 10.05 3.08
C SER A 316 36.11 8.60 3.04
N GLY A 317 36.66 8.18 1.90
CA GLY A 317 37.15 6.82 1.67
C GLY A 317 37.07 6.42 0.20
N THR A 318 37.68 5.30 -0.16
CA THR A 318 37.62 4.76 -1.51
C THR A 318 36.20 4.27 -1.85
N PHE A 319 35.88 4.19 -3.14
CA PHE A 319 34.57 3.71 -3.60
C PHE A 319 34.21 2.34 -3.01
N TRP A 320 35.16 1.40 -2.99
CA TRP A 320 34.95 0.05 -2.48
C TRP A 320 34.76 0.00 -0.97
N GLU A 321 35.50 0.81 -0.20
CA GLU A 321 35.29 0.93 1.25
C GLU A 321 33.90 1.49 1.57
N LYS A 322 33.43 2.48 0.79
CA LYS A 322 32.08 3.03 0.94
C LYS A 322 31.02 1.97 0.67
N VAL A 323 31.15 1.21 -0.42
CA VAL A 323 30.21 0.12 -0.77
C VAL A 323 30.19 -0.97 0.31
N ASP A 324 31.36 -1.42 0.79
CA ASP A 324 31.46 -2.41 1.87
C ASP A 324 30.83 -1.90 3.17
N LEU A 325 31.04 -0.62 3.52
CA LEU A 325 30.43 -0.01 4.70
C LEU A 325 28.90 0.03 4.60
N VAL A 326 28.35 0.42 3.46
CA VAL A 326 26.90 0.44 3.18
C VAL A 326 26.33 -0.97 3.30
N PHE A 327 26.97 -1.96 2.68
CA PHE A 327 26.52 -3.33 2.70
C PHE A 327 26.58 -3.93 4.12
N ARG A 328 27.67 -3.74 4.84
CA ARG A 328 27.83 -4.22 6.24
C ARG A 328 26.79 -3.59 7.16
N ALA A 329 26.55 -2.28 7.06
CA ALA A 329 25.55 -1.59 7.87
C ALA A 329 24.13 -2.11 7.58
N THR A 330 23.79 -2.27 6.30
CA THR A 330 22.49 -2.79 5.84
C THR A 330 22.28 -4.23 6.30
N ARG A 331 23.27 -5.11 6.06
CA ARG A 331 23.22 -6.52 6.46
C ARG A 331 23.10 -6.68 7.97
N THR A 332 23.83 -5.87 8.74
CA THR A 332 23.75 -5.90 10.21
C THR A 332 22.35 -5.52 10.69
N HIS A 333 21.80 -4.43 10.16
CA HIS A 333 20.46 -3.97 10.51
C HIS A 333 19.37 -4.99 10.12
N ALA A 334 19.38 -5.47 8.88
CA ALA A 334 18.43 -6.46 8.38
C ALA A 334 18.48 -7.76 9.19
N ARG A 335 19.70 -8.25 9.50
CA ARG A 335 19.88 -9.47 10.31
C ARG A 335 19.37 -9.30 11.73
N ASN A 336 19.54 -8.12 12.33
CA ASN A 336 19.05 -7.86 13.68
C ASN A 336 17.51 -7.81 13.70
N LEU A 337 16.87 -7.13 12.75
CA LEU A 337 15.41 -7.13 12.64
C LEU A 337 14.84 -8.54 12.40
N ALA A 338 15.47 -9.33 11.53
CA ALA A 338 15.08 -10.71 11.29
C ALA A 338 15.17 -11.56 12.58
N LYS A 339 16.31 -11.50 13.27
CA LYS A 339 16.52 -12.21 14.55
C LYS A 339 15.51 -11.80 15.61
N PHE A 340 15.23 -10.50 15.73
CA PHE A 340 14.24 -10.00 16.67
C PHE A 340 12.86 -10.58 16.36
N ALA A 341 12.43 -10.52 15.10
CA ALA A 341 11.15 -11.08 14.67
C ALA A 341 11.05 -12.59 14.92
N THR A 342 12.14 -13.34 14.70
CA THR A 342 12.21 -14.77 15.01
C THR A 342 12.07 -15.03 16.50
N ILE A 343 12.88 -14.37 17.34
CA ILE A 343 12.86 -14.58 18.80
C ILE A 343 11.52 -14.15 19.39
N TYR A 344 10.98 -13.01 18.97
CA TYR A 344 9.68 -12.52 19.40
C TYR A 344 8.58 -13.53 19.10
N LYS A 345 8.46 -13.99 17.84
CA LYS A 345 7.41 -14.94 17.47
C LYS A 345 7.63 -16.32 18.09
N LEU A 346 8.87 -16.77 18.23
CA LEU A 346 9.19 -18.01 18.93
C LEU A 346 8.78 -17.93 20.40
N MET A 347 9.02 -16.79 21.06
CA MET A 347 8.62 -16.58 22.45
C MET A 347 7.10 -16.47 22.60
N CYS A 348 6.40 -15.77 21.72
CA CYS A 348 4.93 -15.76 21.70
C CYS A 348 4.37 -17.17 21.49
N TYR A 349 4.96 -17.96 20.60
CA TYR A 349 4.56 -19.36 20.38
C TYR A 349 4.79 -20.22 21.63
N ALA A 350 5.97 -20.08 22.26
CA ALA A 350 6.29 -20.79 23.49
C ALA A 350 5.34 -20.40 24.64
N LEU A 351 5.06 -19.10 24.83
CA LEU A 351 4.15 -18.62 25.87
C LEU A 351 2.70 -19.04 25.61
N LYS A 352 2.27 -19.09 24.35
CA LYS A 352 0.94 -19.60 23.97
C LYS A 352 0.78 -21.10 24.29
N HIS A 353 1.86 -21.88 24.21
CA HIS A 353 1.83 -23.33 24.43
C HIS A 353 2.12 -23.73 25.89
N TYR A 354 3.05 -23.04 26.55
CA TYR A 354 3.53 -23.34 27.91
C TYR A 354 3.05 -22.32 28.97
N GLY A 355 2.21 -21.36 28.59
CA GLY A 355 1.71 -20.33 29.48
C GLY A 355 0.62 -20.81 30.46
N PRO A 356 0.25 -19.97 31.43
CA PRO A 356 -0.73 -20.30 32.48
C PRO A 356 -2.11 -20.70 31.94
N THR A 357 -2.47 -20.21 30.74
CA THR A 357 -3.70 -20.54 30.01
C THR A 357 -3.35 -21.11 28.63
N PRO A 358 -3.25 -22.44 28.48
CA PRO A 358 -2.88 -23.06 27.22
C PRO A 358 -3.80 -22.63 26.08
N GLY A 359 -3.22 -22.16 24.97
CA GLY A 359 -3.94 -21.81 23.74
C GLY A 359 -4.47 -20.38 23.64
N LYS A 360 -4.35 -19.54 24.68
CA LYS A 360 -4.70 -18.11 24.63
C LYS A 360 -3.46 -17.24 24.84
N GLU A 361 -3.36 -16.16 24.07
CA GLU A 361 -2.31 -15.14 24.27
C GLU A 361 -2.58 -14.41 25.59
N GLY A 362 -1.61 -14.45 26.51
CA GLY A 362 -1.67 -13.71 27.76
C GLY A 362 -1.51 -12.21 27.53
N PRO A 363 -2.06 -11.37 28.43
CA PRO A 363 -2.07 -9.91 28.26
C PRO A 363 -0.66 -9.29 28.22
N TYR A 364 0.33 -9.94 28.83
CA TYR A 364 1.72 -9.45 28.90
C TYR A 364 2.71 -10.27 28.06
N ASP A 365 2.24 -11.26 27.31
CA ASP A 365 3.10 -12.16 26.53
C ASP A 365 3.91 -11.39 25.47
N ASN A 366 3.27 -10.42 24.84
CA ASN A 366 3.91 -9.53 23.85
C ASN A 366 4.99 -8.64 24.49
N LEU A 367 4.77 -8.19 25.73
CA LEU A 367 5.74 -7.38 26.46
C LEU A 367 6.97 -8.23 26.81
N LEU A 368 6.76 -9.43 27.36
CA LEU A 368 7.85 -10.34 27.72
C LEU A 368 8.63 -10.80 26.47
N ALA A 369 7.93 -11.19 25.40
CA ALA A 369 8.56 -11.55 24.13
C ALA A 369 9.39 -10.40 23.55
N GLY A 370 8.88 -9.16 23.64
CA GLY A 370 9.60 -7.95 23.25
C GLY A 370 10.85 -7.69 24.09
N LEU A 371 10.77 -7.84 25.42
CA LEU A 371 11.89 -7.67 26.35
C LEU A 371 13.01 -8.67 26.06
N VAL A 372 12.66 -9.95 25.92
CA VAL A 372 13.63 -11.02 25.62
C VAL A 372 14.28 -10.78 24.25
N GLY A 373 13.48 -10.53 23.22
CA GLY A 373 14.00 -10.23 21.88
C GLY A 373 14.92 -9.01 21.88
N GLY A 374 14.54 -7.96 22.61
CA GLY A 374 15.31 -6.72 22.72
C GLY A 374 16.68 -6.94 23.35
N TYR A 375 16.71 -7.66 24.48
CA TYR A 375 17.94 -7.95 25.22
C TYR A 375 18.94 -8.76 24.38
N PHE A 376 18.51 -9.85 23.76
CA PHE A 376 19.42 -10.73 23.01
C PHE A 376 19.88 -10.17 21.67
N VAL A 377 19.04 -9.38 20.99
CA VAL A 377 19.37 -8.87 19.65
C VAL A 377 20.11 -7.54 19.71
N PHE A 378 19.62 -6.59 20.51
CA PHE A 378 20.14 -5.23 20.53
C PHE A 378 21.09 -4.97 21.69
N GLY A 379 21.01 -5.74 22.78
CA GLY A 379 21.94 -5.66 23.92
C GLY A 379 23.29 -6.34 23.71
N GLY A 380 23.44 -7.14 22.63
CA GLY A 380 24.67 -7.85 22.33
C GLY A 380 25.86 -6.92 22.06
N ARG A 381 26.95 -7.13 22.81
CA ARG A 381 28.25 -6.44 22.60
C ARG A 381 29.11 -7.20 21.59
N SER A 382 29.89 -6.47 20.80
CA SER A 382 30.83 -7.09 19.87
C SER A 382 31.90 -7.89 20.63
N ARG A 383 32.03 -9.19 20.34
CA ARG A 383 33.07 -10.06 20.94
C ARG A 383 34.49 -9.54 20.77
N ARG A 384 34.74 -8.74 19.73
CA ARG A 384 36.09 -8.25 19.38
C ARG A 384 36.44 -6.90 19.98
N SER A 385 35.46 -6.03 20.23
CA SER A 385 35.71 -4.66 20.72
C SER A 385 35.02 -4.32 22.03
N GLY A 386 34.14 -5.19 22.55
CA GLY A 386 33.31 -4.91 23.73
C GLY A 386 32.27 -3.80 23.54
N LYS A 387 32.35 -3.03 22.45
CA LYS A 387 31.45 -1.90 22.15
C LYS A 387 30.12 -2.39 21.57
N ILE A 388 29.07 -1.63 21.85
CA ILE A 388 27.76 -1.81 21.23
C ILE A 388 27.84 -1.29 19.78
N SER A 389 27.19 -2.00 18.86
CA SER A 389 27.09 -1.54 17.46
C SER A 389 26.41 -0.17 17.41
N SER A 390 27.01 0.79 16.70
CA SER A 390 26.40 2.12 16.48
C SER A 390 25.04 2.02 15.78
N VAL A 391 24.86 0.98 14.94
CA VAL A 391 23.57 0.66 14.33
C VAL A 391 22.54 0.24 15.38
N ASN A 392 22.92 -0.58 16.36
CA ASN A 392 22.01 -0.99 17.43
C ASN A 392 21.65 0.19 18.33
N GLN A 393 22.63 1.03 18.70
CA GLN A 393 22.38 2.25 19.47
C GLN A 393 21.37 3.17 18.77
N GLN A 394 21.53 3.40 17.46
CA GLN A 394 20.60 4.20 16.68
C GLN A 394 19.17 3.62 16.72
N ILE A 395 19.02 2.30 16.53
CA ILE A 395 17.71 1.64 16.58
C ILE A 395 17.08 1.79 17.96
N VAL A 396 17.83 1.47 19.02
CA VAL A 396 17.30 1.45 20.40
C VAL A 396 16.88 2.85 20.84
N ILE A 397 17.70 3.87 20.61
CA ILE A 397 17.36 5.26 20.96
C ILE A 397 16.15 5.74 20.14
N TYR A 398 16.09 5.41 18.85
CA TYR A 398 14.94 5.75 18.01
C TYR A 398 13.64 5.12 18.52
N VAL A 399 13.68 3.82 18.84
CA VAL A 399 12.52 3.11 19.39
C VAL A 399 12.13 3.69 20.75
N PHE A 400 13.10 3.94 21.63
CA PHE A 400 12.86 4.56 22.93
C PHE A 400 12.13 5.90 22.80
N ALA A 401 12.63 6.81 21.96
CA ALA A 401 11.99 8.11 21.74
C ALA A 401 10.54 7.96 21.22
N ARG A 402 10.29 7.00 20.32
CA ARG A 402 8.94 6.72 19.80
C ARG A 402 8.02 6.13 20.87
N VAL A 403 8.53 5.25 21.73
CA VAL A 403 7.76 4.66 22.84
C VAL A 403 7.42 5.73 23.89
N VAL A 404 8.39 6.53 24.32
CA VAL A 404 8.16 7.64 25.27
C VAL A 404 7.14 8.63 24.70
N LEU A 405 7.23 8.99 23.42
CA LEU A 405 6.25 9.86 22.77
C LEU A 405 4.85 9.22 22.74
N ALA A 406 4.76 7.92 22.46
CA ALA A 406 3.48 7.20 22.48
C ALA A 406 2.88 7.14 23.89
N LEU A 407 3.69 6.90 24.92
CA LEU A 407 3.27 6.92 26.32
C LEU A 407 2.82 8.32 26.76
N ALA A 408 3.53 9.37 26.36
CA ALA A 408 3.13 10.75 26.63
C ALA A 408 1.76 11.08 25.98
N ARG A 409 1.56 10.66 24.73
CA ARG A 409 0.26 10.82 24.05
C ARG A 409 -0.86 10.01 24.73
N LEU A 410 -0.55 8.80 25.17
CA LEU A 410 -1.51 7.96 25.90
C LEU A 410 -1.91 8.59 27.24
N ALA A 411 -0.95 9.19 27.96
CA ALA A 411 -1.18 9.85 29.24
C ALA A 411 -2.12 11.06 29.15
N VAL A 412 -2.16 11.75 28.01
CA VAL A 412 -3.02 12.92 27.75
C VAL A 412 -4.33 12.55 27.05
N LYS A 413 -4.47 11.30 26.57
CA LYS A 413 -5.66 10.84 25.83
C LYS A 413 -6.90 10.77 26.74
N PRO A 414 -8.04 11.38 26.35
CA PRO A 414 -9.29 11.29 27.11
C PRO A 414 -9.75 9.85 27.36
N GLY A 415 -10.14 9.53 28.61
CA GLY A 415 -10.73 8.25 29.02
C GLY A 415 -9.76 7.08 29.25
N HIS A 416 -8.50 7.17 28.80
CA HIS A 416 -7.46 6.14 29.04
C HIS A 416 -6.22 6.69 29.76
N GLY A 417 -6.04 8.02 29.74
CA GLY A 417 -4.87 8.70 30.29
C GLY A 417 -4.96 8.97 31.80
N LEU A 418 -4.01 9.76 32.31
CA LEU A 418 -3.97 10.12 33.72
C LEU A 418 -5.19 10.99 34.08
N PRO A 419 -5.91 10.72 35.18
CA PRO A 419 -7.17 11.38 35.52
C PRO A 419 -7.11 12.92 35.53
N LEU A 420 -5.95 13.50 35.87
CA LEU A 420 -5.73 14.94 35.94
C LEU A 420 -5.47 15.59 34.56
N LEU A 421 -4.87 14.85 33.62
CA LEU A 421 -4.42 15.35 32.31
C LEU A 421 -5.34 14.92 31.16
N SER A 422 -6.22 13.95 31.42
CA SER A 422 -7.14 13.31 30.48
C SER A 422 -8.50 14.03 30.37
N GLN A 423 -8.68 15.16 31.07
CA GLN A 423 -9.88 15.99 30.96
C GLN A 423 -9.93 16.71 29.60
N GLU A 424 -11.13 16.87 29.01
CA GLU A 424 -11.30 17.36 27.64
C GLU A 424 -10.70 18.75 27.40
N GLY A 425 -10.78 19.66 28.38
CA GLY A 425 -10.19 20.99 28.29
C GLY A 425 -8.64 20.98 28.31
N PRO A 426 -8.00 20.51 29.40
CA PRO A 426 -6.54 20.45 29.52
C PRO A 426 -5.87 19.61 28.43
N SER A 427 -6.50 18.51 27.99
CA SER A 427 -5.96 17.63 26.93
C SER A 427 -5.78 18.36 25.60
N ALA A 428 -6.75 19.18 25.19
CA ALA A 428 -6.68 19.95 23.95
C ALA A 428 -5.57 21.02 24.02
N LEU A 429 -5.46 21.72 25.15
CA LEU A 429 -4.44 22.75 25.37
C LEU A 429 -3.01 22.16 25.37
N ILE A 430 -2.83 21.04 26.08
CA ILE A 430 -1.53 20.34 26.15
C ILE A 430 -1.14 19.84 24.75
N ASN A 431 -2.07 19.24 24.00
CA ASN A 431 -1.75 18.77 22.64
C ASN A 431 -1.32 19.92 21.71
N HIS A 432 -1.88 21.13 21.87
CA HIS A 432 -1.52 22.29 21.07
C HIS A 432 -0.12 22.84 21.41
N TYR A 433 0.19 23.05 22.70
CA TYR A 433 1.43 23.72 23.13
C TYR A 433 2.60 22.78 23.47
N ALA A 434 2.36 21.48 23.66
CA ALA A 434 3.42 20.54 24.03
C ALA A 434 4.51 20.44 22.96
N TRP A 435 4.16 20.49 21.68
CA TRP A 435 5.14 20.34 20.60
C TRP A 435 6.15 21.51 20.52
N PRO A 436 5.72 22.79 20.48
CA PRO A 436 6.66 23.91 20.53
C PRO A 436 7.59 23.90 21.75
N VAL A 437 7.04 23.63 22.95
CA VAL A 437 7.83 23.60 24.18
C VAL A 437 8.84 22.46 24.17
N PHE A 438 8.42 21.26 23.73
CA PHE A 438 9.32 20.11 23.60
C PHE A 438 10.43 20.36 22.58
N ALA A 439 10.12 20.99 21.44
CA ALA A 439 11.10 21.34 20.43
C ALA A 439 12.12 22.37 20.97
N ALA A 440 11.66 23.44 21.63
CA ALA A 440 12.52 24.46 22.20
C ALA A 440 13.46 23.90 23.26
N ALA A 441 12.92 23.09 24.19
CA ALA A 441 13.72 22.45 25.24
C ALA A 441 14.76 21.47 24.64
N SER A 442 14.35 20.64 23.68
CA SER A 442 15.23 19.66 23.04
C SER A 442 16.41 20.33 22.32
N TRP A 443 16.14 21.38 21.54
CA TRP A 443 17.18 22.12 20.83
C TRP A 443 18.07 22.92 21.78
N GLY A 444 17.49 23.59 22.79
CA GLY A 444 18.26 24.32 23.80
C GLY A 444 19.25 23.42 24.53
N MET A 445 18.82 22.21 24.91
CA MET A 445 19.69 21.21 25.56
C MET A 445 20.78 20.70 24.61
N VAL A 446 20.46 20.40 23.34
CA VAL A 446 21.48 19.96 22.36
C VAL A 446 22.54 21.02 22.15
N MET A 447 22.16 22.30 22.01
CA MET A 447 23.12 23.40 21.85
C MET A 447 23.98 23.59 23.10
N HIS A 448 23.39 23.49 24.30
CA HIS A 448 24.11 23.60 25.56
C HIS A 448 25.13 22.47 25.74
N LEU A 449 24.71 21.22 25.49
CA LEU A 449 25.59 20.05 25.56
C LEU A 449 26.68 20.09 24.50
N PHE A 450 26.37 20.53 23.28
CA PHE A 450 27.37 20.67 22.22
C PHE A 450 28.49 21.64 22.62
N ARG A 451 28.16 22.72 23.34
CA ARG A 451 29.13 23.72 23.76
C ARG A 451 30.03 23.26 24.91
N HIS A 452 29.48 22.55 25.90
CA HIS A 452 30.19 22.21 27.15
C HIS A 452 30.67 20.76 27.20
N HIS A 453 29.92 19.83 26.62
CA HIS A 453 30.16 18.39 26.66
C HIS A 453 29.94 17.74 25.27
N PRO A 454 30.66 18.18 24.23
CA PRO A 454 30.46 17.63 22.89
C PRO A 454 30.71 16.13 22.86
N ASP A 455 31.63 15.63 23.70
CA ASP A 455 32.05 14.23 23.75
C ASP A 455 30.99 13.23 24.24
N ASP A 456 29.94 13.72 24.88
CA ASP A 456 28.82 12.90 25.35
C ASP A 456 27.66 12.85 24.35
N LEU A 457 27.65 13.75 23.34
CA LEU A 457 26.64 13.71 22.28
C LEU A 457 26.86 12.54 21.33
N GLN A 458 25.75 12.04 20.78
CA GLN A 458 25.79 10.99 19.77
C GLN A 458 26.72 11.39 18.60
N PRO A 459 27.65 10.52 18.15
CA PRO A 459 28.65 10.87 17.15
C PRO A 459 28.09 11.46 15.84
N SER A 460 26.92 10.99 15.39
CA SER A 460 26.28 11.51 14.17
C SER A 460 25.77 12.95 14.35
N LEU A 461 25.18 13.24 15.51
CA LEU A 461 24.73 14.59 15.83
C LEU A 461 25.92 15.53 15.97
N ARG A 462 26.96 15.12 16.72
CA ARG A 462 28.20 15.90 16.85
C ARG A 462 28.85 16.23 15.52
N SER A 463 28.96 15.24 14.61
CA SER A 463 29.52 15.46 13.28
C SER A 463 28.74 16.51 12.49
N SER A 464 27.41 16.48 12.58
CA SER A 464 26.54 17.46 11.91
C SER A 464 26.70 18.85 12.53
N MET A 465 26.75 18.92 13.87
CA MET A 465 26.92 20.18 14.60
C MET A 465 28.29 20.82 14.32
N ASN A 466 29.36 20.02 14.24
CA ASN A 466 30.70 20.50 13.87
C ASN A 466 30.70 21.09 12.45
N TYR A 467 30.09 20.38 11.50
CA TYR A 467 29.99 20.83 10.10
C TYR A 467 29.20 22.14 9.97
N ILE A 468 28.08 22.25 10.71
CA ILE A 468 27.18 23.42 10.61
C ILE A 468 27.72 24.62 11.38
N TYR A 469 28.23 24.44 12.60
CA TYR A 469 28.48 25.55 13.54
C TYR A 469 29.94 25.84 13.85
N LEU A 470 30.83 24.84 13.77
CA LEU A 470 32.26 25.08 14.01
C LEU A 470 32.97 25.42 12.71
N GLN A 471 32.74 24.64 11.66
CA GLN A 471 33.35 24.89 10.36
C GLN A 471 32.81 26.16 9.68
N SER A 472 31.63 26.65 10.07
CA SER A 472 31.12 27.95 9.61
C SER A 472 31.94 29.15 10.12
N ASN A 473 32.77 28.97 11.15
CA ASN A 473 33.53 30.07 11.76
C ASN A 473 34.90 30.31 11.10
N GLU A 474 35.31 29.46 10.15
CA GLU A 474 36.62 29.53 9.50
C GLU A 474 36.46 29.51 7.98
N TRP A 475 36.95 30.53 7.28
CA TRP A 475 37.02 30.55 5.82
C TRP A 475 38.33 31.19 5.33
N ASP A 476 38.87 30.65 4.24
CA ASP A 476 40.12 31.07 3.59
C ASP A 476 39.91 31.55 2.13
N GLY A 477 38.69 31.40 1.57
CA GLY A 477 38.34 31.91 0.24
C GLY A 477 36.88 31.68 -0.19
N LEU A 478 36.50 32.22 -1.36
CA LEU A 478 35.13 32.14 -1.91
C LEU A 478 34.65 30.71 -2.13
N ARG A 479 35.55 29.78 -2.45
CA ARG A 479 35.22 28.36 -2.63
C ARG A 479 34.75 27.72 -1.32
N ASN A 480 35.46 27.99 -0.22
CA ASN A 480 35.12 27.46 1.10
C ASN A 480 33.92 28.17 1.74
N PHE A 481 33.68 29.42 1.31
CA PHE A 481 32.51 30.19 1.72
C PHE A 481 31.21 29.79 0.99
N LEU A 482 31.24 29.52 -0.33
CA LEU A 482 30.01 29.30 -1.14
C LEU A 482 29.75 27.86 -1.58
N TRP A 483 30.79 27.03 -1.75
CA TRP A 483 30.63 25.72 -2.39
C TRP A 483 30.97 24.56 -1.47
N HIS A 484 32.19 24.52 -0.93
CA HIS A 484 32.71 23.32 -0.29
C HIS A 484 33.39 23.65 1.02
N ASN A 485 32.80 23.22 2.14
CA ASN A 485 33.47 23.31 3.42
C ASN A 485 34.69 22.37 3.46
N LYS A 486 35.72 22.72 4.25
CA LYS A 486 37.05 22.07 4.36
C LYS A 486 37.22 20.68 3.74
#